data_AF-A0A4Q7YE95-F1
#
_entry.id   AF-A0A4Q7YE95-F1
#
_cell.length_a   1.000
_cell.length_b   1.000
_cell.length_c   1.000
_cell.angle_alpha   90.00
_cell.angle_beta   90.00
_cell.angle_gamma   90.00
#
_symmetry.space_group_name_H-M   'P 1'
#
loop_
_entity.id
_entity.type
_entity.pdbx_description
1 polymer ?
#
loop_
_entity_poly.entity_id
_entity_poly.type
_entity_poly.pdbx_seq_one_letter_code
_entity_poly.pdbx_strand_id
1 'polypeptide(L)'
;MKRIYVAIAALICLAGCKSEKGSVESPQTSIVQQVKDAGFTEPDLSKANVADLQVWLMQHGDVAKNIAAPCKSAMKADSVWQHSEEGRICLAEKGNLNGGA
;
A
#
# COMPACT_ATOMS: atom_id res chain seq x y z
N MET A 1 18.45 -13.56 51.32
CA MET A 1 17.88 -14.51 50.34
C MET A 1 16.36 -14.39 50.31
N LYS A 2 15.78 -13.90 49.21
CA LYS A 2 14.55 -14.37 48.54
C LYS A 2 14.15 -13.30 47.50
N ARG A 3 14.11 -13.68 46.23
CA ARG A 3 13.47 -12.91 45.13
C ARG A 3 11.95 -13.15 45.18
N ILE A 4 11.21 -12.51 44.26
CA ILE A 4 9.79 -12.72 43.82
C ILE A 4 8.89 -11.53 44.19
N TYR A 5 8.10 -10.88 43.31
CA TYR A 5 7.98 -10.80 41.85
C TYR A 5 7.25 -9.48 41.52
N VAL A 6 7.55 -8.93 40.35
CA VAL A 6 6.89 -7.81 39.68
C VAL A 6 5.52 -8.25 39.14
N ALA A 7 4.48 -7.42 39.30
CA ALA A 7 3.39 -7.31 38.33
C ALA A 7 2.64 -5.98 38.57
N ILE A 8 2.96 -4.98 37.76
CA ILE A 8 2.33 -3.66 37.71
C ILE A 8 1.35 -3.61 36.53
N ALA A 9 0.25 -2.88 36.78
CA ALA A 9 -0.70 -2.27 35.84
C ALA A 9 -1.69 -3.21 35.15
N ALA A 10 -2.99 -3.17 35.47
CA ALA A 10 -3.97 -2.10 35.24
C ALA A 10 -4.21 -1.86 33.73
N LEU A 11 -5.26 -2.46 33.15
CA LEU A 11 -6.64 -1.94 33.04
C LEU A 11 -6.82 -0.79 32.02
N ILE A 12 -7.64 -1.10 31.00
CA ILE A 12 -8.70 -0.27 30.40
C ILE A 12 -8.48 0.20 28.94
N CYS A 13 -9.38 -0.31 28.08
CA CYS A 13 -10.18 0.38 27.05
C CYS A 13 -9.94 0.15 25.54
N LEU A 14 -11.06 -0.28 24.93
CA LEU A 14 -11.66 0.17 23.67
C LEU A 14 -11.27 -0.55 22.36
N ALA A 15 -12.29 -1.26 21.84
CA ALA A 15 -12.72 -1.28 20.45
C ALA A 15 -11.65 -1.35 19.34
N GLY A 16 -11.53 -2.52 18.70
CA GLY A 16 -10.81 -2.64 17.44
C GLY A 16 -11.11 -3.99 16.80
N CYS A 17 -11.67 -3.97 15.61
CA CYS A 17 -12.16 -5.10 14.85
C CYS A 17 -11.19 -6.28 14.81
N LYS A 18 -11.73 -7.46 15.11
CA LYS A 18 -11.13 -8.77 14.85
C LYS A 18 -11.04 -8.96 13.33
N SER A 19 -10.00 -8.42 12.69
CA SER A 19 -9.68 -8.80 11.32
C SER A 19 -8.93 -10.13 11.35
N GLU A 20 -9.71 -11.15 11.03
CA GLU A 20 -9.34 -12.52 10.69
C GLU A 20 -8.11 -12.52 9.76
N LYS A 21 -6.93 -12.83 10.32
CA LYS A 21 -5.76 -13.18 9.52
C LYS A 21 -5.94 -14.59 8.99
N GLY A 22 -6.65 -14.69 7.87
CA GLY A 22 -6.78 -15.91 7.10
C GLY A 22 -6.58 -15.60 5.63
N SER A 23 -5.33 -15.66 5.15
CA SER A 23 -5.03 -16.34 3.88
C SER A 23 -3.52 -16.46 3.71
N VAL A 24 -3.05 -17.70 3.76
CA VAL A 24 -1.73 -18.10 3.27
C VAL A 24 -1.88 -18.25 1.76
N GLU A 25 -1.71 -17.15 1.04
CA GLU A 25 -1.41 -17.13 -0.38
C GLU A 25 0.01 -16.55 -0.47
N SER A 26 0.84 -17.02 -1.41
CA SER A 26 2.20 -16.50 -1.68
C SER A 26 2.29 -15.01 -1.36
N PRO A 27 3.33 -14.46 -0.68
CA PRO A 27 3.33 -13.06 -0.25
C PRO A 27 3.42 -12.16 -1.48
N GLN A 28 2.30 -12.00 -2.19
CA GLN A 28 2.02 -10.92 -3.10
C GLN A 28 1.91 -9.73 -2.16
N THR A 29 3.05 -9.09 -1.92
CA THR A 29 3.08 -7.79 -1.28
C THR A 29 2.09 -6.92 -2.04
N SER A 30 1.21 -6.25 -1.31
CA SER A 30 0.19 -5.41 -1.94
C SER A 30 0.86 -4.37 -2.85
N ILE A 31 0.14 -3.90 -3.86
CA ILE A 31 0.67 -2.87 -4.80
C ILE A 31 1.23 -1.68 -4.02
N VAL A 32 0.50 -1.25 -2.97
CA VAL A 32 0.91 -0.20 -2.04
C VAL A 32 2.24 -0.54 -1.36
N GLN A 33 2.40 -1.78 -0.88
CA GLN A 33 3.62 -2.19 -0.20
C GLN A 33 4.82 -2.23 -1.16
N GLN A 34 4.65 -2.69 -2.40
CA GLN A 34 5.73 -2.68 -3.40
C GLN A 34 6.24 -1.26 -3.70
N VAL A 35 5.32 -0.28 -3.76
CA VAL A 35 5.68 1.13 -3.95
C VAL A 35 6.38 1.71 -2.71
N LYS A 36 5.95 1.32 -1.50
CA LYS A 36 6.61 1.71 -0.23
C LYS A 36 8.00 1.11 -0.09
N ASP A 37 8.15 -0.18 -0.38
CA ASP A 37 9.41 -0.91 -0.30
C ASP A 37 10.45 -0.37 -1.29
N ALA A 38 9.99 0.18 -2.42
CA ALA A 38 10.82 0.85 -3.41
C ALA A 38 11.20 2.31 -3.03
N GLY A 39 10.74 2.80 -1.88
CA GLY A 39 11.16 4.09 -1.34
C GLY A 39 10.14 5.22 -1.47
N PHE A 40 8.91 4.96 -1.91
CA PHE A 40 7.84 5.96 -1.80
C PHE A 40 7.37 6.04 -0.35
N THR A 41 7.91 7.00 0.41
CA THR A 41 7.67 7.12 1.84
C THR A 41 6.30 7.69 2.18
N GLU A 42 5.77 7.34 3.36
CA GLU A 42 4.77 8.17 4.03
C GLU A 42 5.45 9.42 4.61
N PRO A 43 4.83 10.61 4.58
CA PRO A 43 3.43 10.92 4.27
C PRO A 43 3.17 11.27 2.79
N ASP A 44 4.12 11.04 1.90
CA ASP A 44 4.01 11.48 0.51
C ASP A 44 2.98 10.65 -0.24
N LEU A 45 2.91 9.33 0.01
CA LEU A 45 1.99 8.44 -0.74
C LEU A 45 0.51 8.77 -0.47
N SER A 46 0.19 9.06 0.79
CA SER A 46 -1.15 9.44 1.20
C SER A 46 -1.61 10.80 0.64
N LYS A 47 -0.67 11.68 0.26
CA LYS A 47 -0.94 13.01 -0.33
C LYS A 47 -0.76 13.07 -1.84
N ALA A 48 0.02 12.15 -2.41
CA ALA A 48 0.36 12.14 -3.82
C ALA A 48 -0.89 11.94 -4.67
N ASN A 49 -1.05 12.81 -5.67
CA ASN A 49 -2.06 12.63 -6.69
C ASN A 49 -1.56 11.67 -7.78
N VAL A 50 -2.41 11.36 -8.76
CA VAL A 50 -2.08 10.44 -9.86
C VAL A 50 -0.91 10.93 -10.70
N ALA A 51 -0.77 12.24 -10.93
CA ALA A 51 0.31 12.79 -11.73
C ALA A 51 1.67 12.70 -11.02
N ASP A 52 1.71 12.98 -9.71
CA ASP A 52 2.93 12.83 -8.90
C ASP A 52 3.41 11.37 -8.91
N LEU A 53 2.48 10.43 -8.73
CA LEU A 53 2.75 9.00 -8.79
C LEU A 53 3.22 8.56 -10.18
N GLN A 54 2.67 9.13 -11.24
CA GLN A 54 3.06 8.81 -12.60
C GLN A 54 4.50 9.25 -12.86
N VAL A 55 4.88 10.48 -12.47
CA VAL A 55 6.26 10.98 -12.57
C VAL A 55 7.22 10.08 -11.79
N TRP A 56 6.84 9.67 -10.58
CA TRP A 56 7.66 8.78 -9.78
C TRP A 56 7.82 7.40 -10.42
N LEU A 57 6.74 6.81 -10.96
CA LEU A 57 6.77 5.53 -11.66
C LEU A 57 7.57 5.57 -12.97
N MET A 58 7.62 6.72 -13.65
CA MET A 58 8.53 6.93 -14.78
C MET A 58 10.01 6.85 -14.36
N GLN A 59 10.33 7.36 -13.18
CA GLN A 59 11.68 7.30 -12.61
C GLN A 59 12.01 5.90 -12.04
N HIS A 60 10.98 5.15 -11.61
CA HIS A 60 11.07 3.82 -11.01
C HIS A 60 10.42 2.76 -11.91
N GLY A 61 10.91 2.67 -13.15
CA GLY A 61 10.31 1.84 -14.18
C GLY A 61 10.33 0.33 -13.88
N ASP A 62 11.22 -0.14 -13.01
CA ASP A 62 11.22 -1.51 -12.48
C ASP A 62 9.99 -1.75 -11.59
N VAL A 63 9.66 -0.80 -10.70
CA VAL A 63 8.46 -0.86 -9.86
C VAL A 63 7.21 -0.83 -10.72
N ALA A 64 7.15 0.07 -11.71
CA ALA A 64 6.02 0.17 -12.63
C ALA A 64 5.77 -1.17 -13.35
N LYS A 65 6.82 -1.85 -13.82
CA LYS A 65 6.70 -3.18 -14.45
C LYS A 65 6.21 -4.25 -13.48
N ASN A 66 6.70 -4.24 -12.23
CA ASN A 66 6.33 -5.22 -11.22
C ASN A 66 4.86 -5.11 -10.81
N ILE A 67 4.31 -3.89 -10.78
CA ILE A 67 2.92 -3.65 -10.36
C ILE A 67 1.91 -3.66 -11.52
N ALA A 68 2.34 -3.66 -12.79
CA ALA A 68 1.44 -3.56 -13.94
C ALA A 68 0.37 -4.67 -14.00
N ALA A 69 0.77 -5.94 -13.88
CA ALA A 69 -0.17 -7.07 -13.89
C ALA A 69 -1.11 -7.09 -12.66
N PRO A 70 -0.61 -6.88 -11.42
CA PRO A 70 -1.46 -6.63 -10.26
C PRO A 70 -2.44 -5.48 -10.46
N CYS A 71 -2.00 -4.33 -10.97
CA CYS A 71 -2.84 -3.16 -11.19
C CYS A 71 -3.94 -3.41 -12.21
N LYS A 72 -3.62 -4.08 -13.33
CA LYS A 72 -4.61 -4.50 -14.31
C LYS A 72 -5.72 -5.37 -13.70
N SER A 73 -5.36 -6.23 -12.75
CA SER A 73 -6.29 -7.14 -12.06
C SER A 73 -7.10 -6.42 -10.98
N ALA A 74 -6.51 -5.41 -10.34
CA ALA A 74 -7.12 -4.64 -9.26
C ALA A 74 -8.05 -3.51 -9.75
N MET A 75 -7.98 -3.12 -11.03
CA MET A 75 -8.72 -1.98 -11.57
C MET A 75 -10.24 -2.08 -11.35
N LYS A 76 -10.81 -1.00 -10.79
CA LYS A 76 -12.26 -0.85 -10.58
C LYS A 76 -12.76 0.48 -11.14
N ALA A 77 -14.02 0.51 -11.55
CA ALA A 77 -14.69 1.72 -12.03
C ALA A 77 -15.21 2.61 -10.89
N ASP A 78 -15.16 2.13 -9.65
CA ASP A 78 -15.74 2.83 -8.51
C ASP A 78 -14.87 4.02 -8.07
N SER A 79 -15.50 5.14 -7.74
CA SER A 79 -14.79 6.38 -7.42
C SER A 79 -14.08 6.32 -6.06
N VAL A 80 -14.59 5.54 -5.11
CA VAL A 80 -13.99 5.41 -3.78
C VAL A 80 -12.62 4.72 -3.87
N TRP A 81 -12.54 3.65 -4.64
CA TRP A 81 -11.32 2.93 -4.98
C TRP A 81 -10.36 3.79 -5.77
N GLN A 82 -10.84 4.54 -6.78
CA GLN A 82 -9.97 5.46 -7.54
C GLN A 82 -9.29 6.51 -6.65
N HIS A 83 -9.93 6.92 -5.54
CA HIS A 83 -9.35 7.82 -4.56
C HIS A 83 -8.53 7.12 -3.47
N SER A 84 -8.46 5.79 -3.44
CA SER A 84 -7.58 5.04 -2.52
C SER A 84 -6.11 5.09 -2.98
N GLU A 85 -5.16 4.74 -2.10
CA GLU A 85 -3.73 4.64 -2.47
C GLU A 85 -3.52 3.68 -3.64
N GLU A 86 -4.08 2.48 -3.56
CA GLU A 86 -4.00 1.47 -4.63
C GLU A 86 -4.58 1.99 -5.95
N GLY A 87 -5.76 2.62 -5.91
CA GLY A 87 -6.40 3.18 -7.10
C GLY A 87 -5.56 4.27 -7.75
N ARG A 88 -5.02 5.21 -6.95
CA ARG A 88 -4.15 6.29 -7.48
C ARG A 88 -2.87 5.73 -8.10
N ILE A 89 -2.23 4.73 -7.47
CA ILE A 89 -1.05 4.05 -8.00
C ILE A 89 -1.37 3.39 -9.35
N CYS A 90 -2.45 2.63 -9.43
CA CYS A 90 -2.79 1.90 -10.65
C CYS A 90 -3.29 2.78 -11.79
N LEU A 91 -3.94 3.90 -11.47
CA LEU A 91 -4.27 4.92 -12.47
C LEU A 91 -3.01 5.61 -13.00
N ALA A 92 -2.03 5.88 -12.13
CA ALA A 92 -0.75 6.45 -12.51
C ALA A 92 0.06 5.50 -13.41
N GLU A 93 0.09 4.21 -13.07
CA GLU A 93 0.73 3.17 -13.89
C GLU A 93 0.08 3.07 -15.28
N LYS A 94 -1.25 3.05 -15.35
CA LYS A 94 -1.97 3.07 -16.64
C LYS A 94 -1.67 4.35 -17.44
N GLY A 95 -1.57 5.50 -16.79
CA GLY A 95 -1.18 6.76 -17.43
C GLY A 95 0.24 6.70 -18.00
N ASN A 96 1.17 6.09 -17.28
CA ASN A 96 2.56 5.89 -17.70
C ASN A 96 2.67 5.08 -19.01
N LEU A 97 1.89 3.99 -19.13
CA LEU A 97 1.87 3.18 -20.36
C LEU A 97 1.36 3.93 -21.60
N ASN A 98 0.54 4.97 -21.43
CA ASN A 98 0.01 5.77 -22.54
C ASN A 98 0.87 6.99 -22.88
N GLY A 99 1.83 7.35 -22.02
CA GLY A 99 2.72 8.50 -22.19
C GLY A 99 4.13 8.16 -22.66
N GLY A 100 4.49 6.87 -22.73
CA GLY A 100 5.77 6.38 -23.24
C GLY A 100 5.71 6.00 -24.72
N ALA A 101 5.74 6.99 -25.60
CA ALA A 101 5.96 6.83 -27.04
C ALA A 101 7.09 7.77 -27.49
#